data_AF-A0A7Z9VKV5-F1
#
_entry.id   AF-A0A7Z9VKV5-F1
#
_cell.length_a   1.000
_cell.length_b   1.000
_cell.length_c   1.000
_cell.angle_alpha   90.00
_cell.angle_beta   90.00
_cell.angle_gamma   90.00
#
_symmetry.space_group_name_H-M   'P 1'
#
loop_
_entity.id
_entity.type
_entity.pdbx_description
1 polymer ?
#
loop_
_entity_poly.entity_id
_entity_poly.type
_entity_poly.pdbx_seq_one_letter_code
_entity_poly.pdbx_strand_id
1 'polypeptide(L)'
;MADEQKSNPLVQYFLLDKYWRQYLIIFGLILLISTLFPHGKALKYSYQVNDITREPIIAPFTFSILKSEERLQKDLDEQKKSVSYIFNRNDEIVAKQTDALGEFFAITNELRHAIWRLEESKRLVYERRYHKQYEKARSEFVSDSTNLYILTNEFHRLYSFTVDKPDWLTYVTPAQDPKNMKDLDRNTDRVIQICKNRWTEGIYDIAISDITSNKVTVNQSDVPDLASPQSFNDLQMAWTKARKELLS
;
A
#
# COMPACT_ATOMS: atom_id res chain seq x y z
N MET A 1 -36.40 71.32 -27.08
CA MET A 1 -36.29 70.17 -26.15
C MET A 1 -35.08 70.41 -25.27
N ALA A 2 -35.30 70.85 -24.03
CA ALA A 2 -34.33 70.81 -22.96
C ALA A 2 -35.15 70.76 -21.67
N ASP A 3 -35.31 69.56 -21.12
CA ASP A 3 -35.94 69.33 -19.82
C ASP A 3 -34.98 69.80 -18.73
N GLU A 4 -35.37 70.82 -17.96
CA GLU A 4 -34.69 71.17 -16.71
C GLU A 4 -35.02 70.11 -15.65
N GLN A 5 -34.07 69.22 -15.43
CA GLN A 5 -34.16 68.18 -14.41
C GLN A 5 -34.07 68.81 -13.01
N LYS A 6 -35.20 68.94 -12.32
CA LYS A 6 -35.29 69.41 -10.93
C LYS A 6 -34.35 68.62 -10.02
N SER A 7 -33.32 69.28 -9.50
CA SER A 7 -32.40 68.72 -8.50
C SER A 7 -33.12 68.45 -7.18
N ASN A 8 -32.92 67.25 -6.64
CA ASN A 8 -33.55 66.76 -5.40
C ASN A 8 -33.25 67.69 -4.20
N PRO A 9 -34.25 68.14 -3.41
CA PRO A 9 -34.06 69.15 -2.36
C PRO A 9 -33.09 68.73 -1.24
N LEU A 10 -32.90 67.41 -1.04
CA LEU A 10 -31.94 66.87 -0.08
C LEU A 10 -30.48 67.14 -0.47
N VAL A 11 -30.18 67.19 -1.77
CA VAL A 11 -28.81 67.41 -2.28
C VAL A 11 -28.37 68.86 -2.04
N GLN A 12 -29.31 69.81 -2.17
CA GLN A 12 -29.08 71.22 -1.86
C GLN A 12 -28.96 71.47 -0.34
N TYR A 13 -29.76 70.80 0.49
CA TYR A 13 -29.73 70.97 1.95
C TYR A 13 -28.41 70.49 2.57
N PHE A 14 -27.85 69.40 2.07
CA PHE A 14 -26.58 68.83 2.54
C PHE A 14 -25.34 69.30 1.75
N LEU A 15 -25.48 70.26 0.82
CA LEU A 15 -24.38 70.80 -0.01
C LEU A 15 -23.50 69.69 -0.65
N LEU A 16 -24.14 68.57 -1.02
CA LEU A 16 -23.47 67.36 -1.50
C LEU A 16 -22.62 67.63 -2.75
N ASP A 17 -23.07 68.52 -3.63
CA ASP A 17 -22.33 68.90 -4.85
C ASP A 17 -21.00 69.61 -4.57
N LYS A 18 -20.89 70.34 -3.45
CA LYS A 18 -19.68 71.10 -3.10
C LYS A 18 -18.70 70.27 -2.26
N TYR A 19 -19.19 69.41 -1.38
CA TYR A 19 -18.38 68.71 -0.38
C TYR A 19 -18.38 67.17 -0.49
N TRP A 20 -18.84 66.61 -1.60
CA TRP A 20 -18.84 65.16 -1.89
C TRP A 20 -17.53 64.44 -1.51
N ARG A 21 -16.36 65.03 -1.83
CA ARG A 21 -15.05 64.42 -1.52
C ARG A 21 -14.82 64.27 -0.01
N GLN A 22 -15.30 65.20 0.81
CA GLN A 22 -15.14 65.16 2.26
C GLN A 22 -16.04 64.08 2.88
N TYR A 23 -17.27 63.95 2.41
CA TYR A 23 -18.17 62.88 2.84
C TYR A 23 -17.64 61.49 2.49
N LEU A 24 -17.02 61.34 1.31
CA LEU A 24 -16.38 60.10 0.90
C LEU A 24 -15.22 59.71 1.83
N ILE A 25 -14.39 60.69 2.23
CA ILE A 25 -13.29 60.46 3.20
C ILE A 25 -13.83 60.06 4.57
N ILE A 26 -14.85 60.75 5.08
CA ILE A 26 -15.44 60.44 6.39
C ILE A 26 -16.09 59.05 6.38
N PHE A 27 -16.80 58.71 5.31
CA PHE A 27 -17.41 57.39 5.16
C PHE A 27 -16.36 56.27 5.11
N GLY A 28 -15.27 56.49 4.36
CA GLY A 28 -14.13 55.57 4.32
C GLY A 28 -13.46 55.40 5.68
N LEU A 29 -13.30 56.49 6.44
CA LEU A 29 -12.74 56.45 7.80
C LEU A 29 -13.63 55.63 8.75
N ILE A 30 -14.94 55.79 8.69
CA ILE A 30 -15.89 55.04 9.51
C ILE A 30 -15.80 53.54 9.22
N LEU A 31 -15.73 53.15 7.95
CA LEU A 31 -15.54 51.75 7.55
C LEU A 31 -14.22 51.18 8.07
N LEU A 32 -13.14 51.94 7.96
CA LEU A 32 -11.81 51.51 8.40
C LEU A 32 -11.76 51.32 9.93
N ILE A 33 -12.32 52.26 10.70
CA ILE A 33 -12.42 52.15 12.15
C ILE A 33 -13.28 50.93 12.57
N SER A 34 -14.35 50.63 11.83
CA SER A 34 -15.19 49.44 12.08
C SER A 34 -14.39 48.13 11.97
N THR A 35 -13.44 48.03 11.03
CA THR A 35 -12.60 46.82 10.89
C THR A 35 -11.56 46.65 12.00
N LEU A 36 -11.19 47.74 12.70
CA LEU A 36 -10.26 47.72 13.83
C LEU A 36 -10.93 47.24 15.11
N PHE A 37 -12.28 47.24 15.19
CA PHE A 37 -12.98 46.63 16.32
C PHE A 37 -12.87 45.10 16.20
N PRO A 38 -12.21 44.42 17.15
CA PRO A 38 -12.19 42.97 17.16
C PRO A 38 -13.64 42.51 17.27
N HIS A 39 -14.07 41.66 16.34
CA HIS A 39 -15.39 41.03 16.41
C HIS A 39 -15.39 40.16 17.66
N GLY A 40 -15.88 40.73 18.77
CA GLY A 40 -15.86 40.12 20.08
C GLY A 40 -16.64 38.82 20.01
N LYS A 41 -15.94 37.69 19.93
CA LYS A 41 -16.53 36.42 20.34
C LYS A 41 -16.85 36.61 21.82
N ALA A 42 -18.13 36.79 22.14
CA ALA A 42 -18.56 36.75 23.53
C ALA A 42 -17.95 35.50 24.15
N LEU A 43 -17.15 35.69 25.21
CA LEU A 43 -16.62 34.57 25.97
C LEU A 43 -17.83 33.85 26.54
N LYS A 44 -18.15 32.69 25.95
CA LYS A 44 -19.35 31.92 26.29
C LYS A 44 -19.40 31.54 27.77
N TYR A 45 -18.26 31.60 28.46
CA TYR A 45 -18.10 31.31 29.88
C TYR A 45 -17.14 32.32 30.52
N SER A 46 -17.68 33.21 31.34
CA SER A 46 -16.95 34.19 32.16
C SER A 46 -17.34 33.97 33.62
N TYR A 47 -16.98 32.81 34.18
CA TYR A 47 -17.23 32.52 35.59
C TYR A 47 -16.07 33.08 36.43
N GLN A 48 -16.40 33.80 37.49
CA GLN A 48 -15.43 34.24 38.48
C GLN A 48 -15.42 33.27 39.69
N VAL A 49 -14.34 33.31 40.48
CA VAL A 49 -14.27 32.54 41.72
C VAL A 49 -15.42 32.99 42.64
N ASN A 50 -16.27 32.03 43.03
CA ASN A 50 -17.54 32.18 43.79
C ASN A 50 -18.82 32.43 42.97
N ASP A 51 -18.80 32.35 41.64
CA ASP A 51 -20.05 32.31 40.85
C ASP A 51 -20.77 30.97 41.01
N ILE A 52 -22.09 31.02 41.22
CA ILE A 52 -22.95 29.83 41.24
C ILE A 52 -23.36 29.55 39.79
N THR A 53 -22.84 28.46 39.22
CA THR A 53 -23.14 28.11 37.82
C THR A 53 -24.55 27.55 37.69
N ARG A 54 -25.27 28.01 36.65
CA ARG A 54 -26.60 27.48 36.30
C ARG A 54 -26.52 26.18 35.49
N GLU A 55 -25.36 25.90 34.93
CA GLU A 55 -25.06 24.68 34.19
C GLU A 55 -24.01 23.85 34.95
N PRO A 56 -24.11 22.51 34.93
CA PRO A 56 -23.11 21.66 35.56
C PRO A 56 -21.76 21.83 34.87
N ILE A 57 -20.73 22.25 35.62
CA ILE A 57 -19.34 22.19 35.16
C ILE A 57 -18.88 20.74 35.26
N ILE A 58 -18.84 20.06 34.12
CA ILE A 58 -18.29 18.71 34.04
C ILE A 58 -16.81 18.84 33.73
N ALA A 59 -15.96 18.29 34.60
CA ALA A 59 -14.52 18.24 34.34
C ALA A 59 -14.25 17.51 33.01
N PRO A 60 -13.28 17.96 32.20
CA PRO A 60 -12.96 17.32 30.93
C PRO A 60 -12.42 15.89 31.10
N PHE A 61 -12.14 15.45 32.35
CA PHE A 61 -11.76 14.09 32.70
C PHE A 61 -12.40 13.65 34.02
N THR A 62 -12.67 12.36 34.15
CA THR A 62 -13.30 11.75 35.33
C THR A 62 -12.27 10.98 36.14
N PHE A 63 -12.11 11.31 37.43
CA PHE A 63 -11.14 10.64 38.32
C PHE A 63 -11.45 9.14 38.49
N SER A 64 -10.44 8.29 38.41
CA SER A 64 -10.52 6.82 38.47
C SER A 64 -11.07 6.28 39.80
N ILE A 65 -10.95 7.07 40.87
CA ILE A 65 -11.20 6.67 42.28
C ILE A 65 -12.67 6.28 42.53
N LEU A 66 -13.61 6.72 41.69
CA LEU A 66 -15.05 6.46 41.85
C LEU A 66 -15.61 5.43 40.86
N LYS A 67 -14.77 4.75 40.07
CA LYS A 67 -15.20 3.75 39.07
C LYS A 67 -15.18 2.35 39.66
N SER A 68 -16.11 1.50 39.23
CA SER A 68 -15.99 0.05 39.46
C SER A 68 -14.82 -0.50 38.65
N GLU A 69 -14.21 -1.59 39.11
CA GLU A 69 -13.08 -2.25 38.42
C GLU A 69 -13.41 -2.56 36.96
N GLU A 70 -14.62 -3.05 36.69
CA GLU A 70 -15.10 -3.35 35.33
C GLU A 70 -15.12 -2.11 34.43
N ARG A 71 -15.60 -0.97 34.95
CA ARG A 71 -15.63 0.29 34.18
C ARG A 71 -14.23 0.83 33.94
N LEU A 72 -13.37 0.74 34.95
CA LEU A 72 -11.98 1.15 34.81
C LEU A 72 -11.27 0.31 33.74
N GLN A 73 -11.43 -1.00 33.76
CA GLN A 73 -10.84 -1.90 32.78
C GLN A 73 -11.36 -1.60 31.36
N LYS A 74 -12.66 -1.37 31.21
CA LYS A 74 -13.26 -0.98 29.93
C LYS A 74 -12.68 0.32 29.39
N ASP A 75 -12.53 1.34 30.25
CA ASP A 75 -11.94 2.63 29.86
C ASP A 75 -10.47 2.47 29.45
N LEU A 76 -9.70 1.66 30.17
CA LEU A 76 -8.32 1.34 29.82
C LEU A 76 -8.22 0.61 28.47
N ASP A 77 -9.14 -0.32 28.21
CA ASP A 77 -9.17 -1.04 26.94
C ASP A 77 -9.62 -0.14 25.78
N GLU A 78 -10.58 0.77 25.99
CA GLU A 78 -10.94 1.80 25.01
C GLU A 78 -9.79 2.76 24.73
N GLN A 79 -9.04 3.16 25.76
CA GLN A 79 -7.86 4.00 25.60
C GLN A 79 -6.77 3.27 24.81
N LYS A 80 -6.49 1.99 25.12
CA LYS A 80 -5.56 1.18 24.32
C LYS A 80 -6.00 1.07 22.86
N LYS A 81 -7.30 0.91 22.59
CA LYS A 81 -7.87 0.88 21.23
C LYS A 81 -7.76 2.20 20.49
N SER A 82 -7.63 3.33 21.21
CA SER A 82 -7.50 4.65 20.60
C SER A 82 -6.08 4.96 20.10
N VAL A 83 -5.08 4.29 20.68
CA VAL A 83 -3.67 4.48 20.31
C VAL A 83 -3.37 3.69 19.05
N SER A 84 -3.00 4.39 17.98
CA SER A 84 -2.75 3.77 16.68
C SER A 84 -1.45 2.96 16.66
N TYR A 85 -1.50 1.77 16.05
CA TYR A 85 -0.29 1.00 15.74
C TYR A 85 0.44 1.66 14.58
N ILE A 86 1.77 1.71 14.64
CA ILE A 86 2.61 2.36 13.63
C ILE A 86 3.29 1.28 12.79
N PHE A 87 3.05 1.30 11.48
CA PHE A 87 3.69 0.43 10.52
C PHE A 87 4.55 1.25 9.56
N ASN A 88 5.72 0.73 9.22
CA ASN A 88 6.61 1.33 8.24
C ASN A 88 6.59 0.51 6.96
N ARG A 89 6.28 1.14 5.83
CA ARG A 89 6.37 0.48 4.53
C ARG A 89 7.85 0.23 4.21
N ASN A 90 8.18 -1.02 3.88
CA ASN A 90 9.54 -1.41 3.51
C ASN A 90 9.57 -1.91 2.05
N ASP A 91 9.94 -1.01 1.14
CA ASP A 91 10.03 -1.32 -0.29
C ASP A 91 11.28 -2.16 -0.63
N GLU A 92 12.30 -2.21 0.23
CA GLU A 92 13.46 -3.09 0.02
C GLU A 92 13.07 -4.56 0.07
N ILE A 93 12.08 -4.92 0.91
CA ILE A 93 11.56 -6.29 0.97
C ILE A 93 10.91 -6.63 -0.37
N VAL A 94 10.14 -5.71 -0.95
CA VAL A 94 9.48 -5.92 -2.25
C VAL A 94 10.51 -6.15 -3.35
N ALA A 95 11.58 -5.36 -3.38
CA ALA A 95 12.67 -5.54 -4.34
C ALA A 95 13.34 -6.92 -4.18
N LYS A 96 13.77 -7.27 -2.96
CA LYS A 96 14.42 -8.56 -2.66
C LYS A 96 13.54 -9.76 -3.02
N GLN A 97 12.24 -9.69 -2.74
CA GLN A 97 11.30 -10.77 -3.07
C GLN A 97 11.06 -10.87 -4.58
N THR A 98 11.04 -9.73 -5.30
CA THR A 98 10.94 -9.72 -6.76
C THR A 98 12.16 -10.37 -7.40
N ASP A 99 13.35 -10.04 -6.91
CA ASP A 99 14.62 -10.61 -7.41
C ASP A 99 14.68 -12.12 -7.13
N ALA A 100 14.32 -12.56 -5.93
CA ALA A 100 14.27 -13.98 -5.58
C ALA A 100 13.30 -14.79 -6.45
N LEU A 101 12.15 -14.22 -6.82
CA LEU A 101 11.23 -14.84 -7.77
C LEU A 101 11.85 -14.92 -9.18
N GLY A 102 12.53 -13.85 -9.61
CA GLY A 102 13.25 -13.83 -10.89
C GLY A 102 14.32 -14.92 -10.97
N GLU A 103 15.14 -15.07 -9.94
CA GLU A 103 16.17 -16.12 -9.83
C GLU A 103 15.55 -17.52 -9.91
N PHE A 104 14.44 -17.74 -9.20
CA PHE A 104 13.73 -19.02 -9.23
C PHE A 104 13.29 -19.40 -10.65
N PHE A 105 12.68 -18.48 -11.39
CA PHE A 105 12.24 -18.73 -12.76
C PHE A 105 13.42 -18.88 -13.73
N ALA A 106 14.52 -18.15 -13.52
CA ALA A 106 15.73 -18.31 -14.32
C ALA A 106 16.32 -19.73 -14.19
N ILE A 107 16.49 -20.24 -12.96
CA ILE A 107 17.01 -21.59 -12.71
C ILE A 107 16.03 -22.64 -13.26
N THR A 108 14.72 -22.40 -13.11
CA THR A 108 13.67 -23.28 -13.69
C THR A 108 13.81 -23.37 -15.21
N ASN A 109 14.11 -22.25 -15.88
CA ASN A 109 14.32 -22.22 -17.32
C ASN A 109 15.59 -22.99 -17.74
N GLU A 110 16.68 -22.80 -17.01
CA GLU A 110 17.93 -23.53 -17.24
C GLU A 110 17.74 -25.04 -17.10
N LEU A 111 16.98 -25.46 -16.08
CA LEU A 111 16.63 -26.86 -15.85
C LEU A 111 15.79 -27.43 -17.00
N ARG A 112 14.77 -26.69 -17.47
CA ARG A 112 13.98 -27.06 -18.66
C ARG A 112 14.86 -27.27 -19.88
N HIS A 113 15.80 -26.34 -20.13
CA HIS A 113 16.76 -26.47 -21.24
C HIS A 113 17.72 -27.65 -21.06
N ALA A 114 18.15 -27.97 -19.84
CA ALA A 114 19.00 -29.13 -19.56
C ALA A 114 18.26 -30.45 -19.81
N ILE A 115 17.00 -30.56 -19.36
CA ILE A 115 16.14 -31.73 -19.60
C ILE A 115 15.92 -31.94 -21.11
N TRP A 116 15.57 -30.87 -21.84
CA TRP A 116 15.37 -30.94 -23.29
C TRP A 116 16.65 -31.39 -24.02
N ARG A 117 17.81 -30.82 -23.67
CA ARG A 117 19.10 -31.19 -24.27
C ARG A 117 19.44 -32.67 -24.04
N LEU A 118 19.16 -33.19 -22.85
CA LEU A 118 19.40 -34.60 -22.54
C LEU A 118 18.55 -35.54 -23.39
N GLU A 119 17.27 -35.25 -23.56
CA GLU A 119 16.40 -36.06 -24.43
C GLU A 119 16.83 -35.99 -25.90
N GLU A 120 17.29 -34.82 -26.36
CA GLU A 120 17.83 -34.66 -27.71
C GLU A 120 19.14 -35.44 -27.90
N SER A 121 20.11 -35.34 -26.97
CA SER A 121 21.37 -36.09 -27.08
C SER A 121 21.16 -37.59 -26.96
N LYS A 122 20.21 -38.04 -26.13
CA LYS A 122 19.76 -39.44 -26.06
C LYS A 122 19.20 -39.93 -27.41
N ARG A 123 18.37 -39.14 -28.09
CA ARG A 123 17.87 -39.43 -29.44
C ARG A 123 19.02 -39.56 -30.44
N LEU A 124 19.96 -38.61 -30.41
CA LEU A 124 21.13 -38.63 -31.29
C LEU A 124 22.03 -39.86 -31.08
N VAL A 125 22.21 -40.29 -29.83
CA VAL A 125 22.94 -41.54 -29.51
C VAL A 125 22.26 -42.75 -30.14
N TYR A 126 20.94 -42.81 -30.07
CA TYR A 126 20.17 -43.89 -30.66
C TYR A 126 20.27 -43.89 -32.20
N GLU A 127 20.04 -42.75 -32.84
CA GLU A 127 20.10 -42.59 -34.30
C GLU A 127 21.50 -42.88 -34.86
N ARG A 128 22.55 -42.45 -34.16
CA ARG A 128 23.94 -42.56 -34.61
C ARG A 128 24.61 -43.87 -34.21
N ARG A 129 23.89 -44.87 -33.69
CA ARG A 129 24.45 -46.14 -33.17
C ARG A 129 25.44 -46.82 -34.12
N TYR A 130 25.22 -46.73 -35.43
CA TYR A 130 26.09 -47.32 -36.46
C TYR A 130 26.81 -46.27 -37.33
N HIS A 131 26.81 -45.01 -36.90
CA HIS A 131 27.42 -43.90 -37.61
C HIS A 131 28.81 -43.58 -37.05
N LYS A 132 29.73 -43.04 -37.88
CA LYS A 132 31.09 -42.65 -37.47
C LYS A 132 31.12 -41.62 -36.33
N GLN A 133 30.03 -40.89 -36.12
CA GLN A 133 29.89 -39.87 -35.08
C GLN A 133 29.28 -40.41 -33.77
N TYR A 134 29.15 -41.74 -33.62
CA TYR A 134 28.57 -42.35 -32.42
C TYR A 134 29.28 -41.93 -31.12
N GLU A 135 30.61 -42.01 -31.08
CA GLU A 135 31.38 -41.66 -29.87
C GLU A 135 31.20 -40.19 -29.48
N LYS A 136 31.06 -39.30 -30.47
CA LYS A 136 30.76 -37.89 -30.21
C LYS A 136 29.39 -37.74 -29.55
N ALA A 137 28.36 -38.37 -30.13
CA ALA A 137 26.99 -38.32 -29.57
C ALA A 137 26.93 -38.92 -28.16
N ARG A 138 27.68 -40.01 -27.92
CA ARG A 138 27.79 -40.64 -26.60
C ARG A 138 28.45 -39.72 -25.58
N SER A 139 29.53 -39.04 -25.97
CA SER A 139 30.19 -38.05 -25.12
C SER A 139 29.28 -36.86 -24.80
N GLU A 140 28.52 -36.36 -25.77
CA GLU A 140 27.53 -35.28 -25.58
C GLU A 140 26.46 -35.72 -24.57
N PHE A 141 25.89 -36.93 -24.72
CA PHE A 141 24.90 -37.48 -23.80
C PHE A 141 25.41 -37.61 -22.35
N VAL A 142 26.65 -38.09 -22.16
CA VAL A 142 27.26 -38.18 -20.82
C VAL A 142 27.44 -36.80 -20.20
N SER A 143 27.89 -35.82 -20.99
CA SER A 143 28.03 -34.44 -20.55
C SER A 143 26.70 -33.82 -20.14
N ASP A 144 25.66 -33.98 -20.98
CA ASP A 144 24.33 -33.45 -20.72
C ASP A 144 23.70 -34.09 -19.48
N SER A 145 23.87 -35.41 -19.29
CA SER A 145 23.39 -36.12 -18.10
C SER A 145 24.06 -35.62 -16.83
N THR A 146 25.37 -35.34 -16.89
CA THR A 146 26.13 -34.80 -15.76
C THR A 146 25.67 -33.38 -15.44
N ASN A 147 25.49 -32.55 -16.46
CA ASN A 147 24.99 -31.18 -16.29
C ASN A 147 23.58 -31.14 -15.68
N LEU A 148 22.67 -32.00 -16.17
CA LEU A 148 21.33 -32.09 -15.61
C LEU A 148 21.37 -32.50 -14.13
N TYR A 149 22.21 -33.47 -13.77
CA TYR A 149 22.36 -33.92 -12.39
C TYR A 149 22.83 -32.80 -11.46
N ILE A 150 23.82 -32.01 -11.88
CA ILE A 150 24.34 -30.86 -11.12
C ILE A 150 23.23 -29.82 -10.91
N LEU A 151 22.56 -29.41 -12.00
CA LEU A 151 21.50 -28.40 -11.94
C LEU A 151 20.30 -28.86 -11.10
N THR A 152 19.92 -30.13 -11.21
CA THR A 152 18.82 -30.70 -10.42
C THR A 152 19.15 -30.69 -8.93
N ASN A 153 20.36 -31.08 -8.55
CA ASN A 153 20.80 -31.04 -7.16
C ASN A 153 20.85 -29.61 -6.60
N GLU A 154 21.35 -28.66 -7.40
CA GLU A 154 21.37 -27.25 -7.00
C GLU A 154 19.96 -26.69 -6.83
N PHE A 155 19.05 -26.99 -7.76
CA PHE A 155 17.65 -26.60 -7.68
C PHE A 155 16.97 -27.14 -6.43
N HIS A 156 17.17 -28.42 -6.10
CA HIS A 156 16.62 -29.01 -4.88
C HIS A 156 17.26 -28.47 -3.60
N ARG A 157 18.54 -28.09 -3.64
CA ARG A 157 19.23 -27.44 -2.51
C ARG A 157 18.65 -26.06 -2.22
N LEU A 158 18.40 -25.27 -3.25
CA LEU A 158 17.85 -23.91 -3.14
C LEU A 158 16.35 -23.92 -2.83
N TYR A 159 15.62 -24.87 -3.43
CA TYR A 159 14.16 -24.95 -3.36
C TYR A 159 13.71 -26.32 -2.87
N SER A 160 13.98 -26.62 -1.60
CA SER A 160 13.71 -27.93 -0.99
C SER A 160 12.25 -28.36 -1.06
N PHE A 161 11.30 -27.41 -1.10
CA PHE A 161 9.87 -27.69 -1.23
C PHE A 161 9.50 -28.40 -2.55
N THR A 162 10.43 -28.48 -3.51
CA THR A 162 10.23 -29.14 -4.81
C THR A 162 10.48 -30.65 -4.74
N VAL A 163 11.24 -31.13 -3.74
CA VAL A 163 11.67 -32.54 -3.64
C VAL A 163 10.48 -33.48 -3.40
N ASP A 164 9.57 -33.10 -2.49
CA ASP A 164 8.47 -33.97 -2.05
C ASP A 164 7.20 -33.87 -2.92
N LYS A 165 7.28 -33.15 -4.05
CA LYS A 165 6.11 -32.76 -4.84
C LYS A 165 6.29 -33.16 -6.30
N PRO A 166 5.74 -34.31 -6.73
CA PRO A 166 5.94 -34.83 -8.09
C PRO A 166 5.39 -33.92 -9.18
N ASP A 167 4.40 -33.06 -8.85
CA ASP A 167 3.82 -32.09 -9.78
C ASP A 167 4.87 -31.11 -10.33
N TRP A 168 5.94 -30.83 -9.59
CA TRP A 168 7.04 -29.99 -10.08
C TRP A 168 7.78 -30.62 -11.23
N LEU A 169 7.90 -31.96 -11.28
CA LEU A 169 8.55 -32.65 -12.39
C LEU A 169 7.85 -32.33 -13.71
N THR A 170 6.52 -32.31 -13.69
CA THR A 170 5.70 -31.92 -14.85
C THR A 170 5.91 -30.46 -15.22
N TYR A 171 6.09 -29.57 -14.24
CA TYR A 171 6.33 -28.16 -14.49
C TYR A 171 7.73 -27.86 -15.05
N VAL A 172 8.75 -28.60 -14.64
CA VAL A 172 10.13 -28.41 -15.11
C VAL A 172 10.44 -29.21 -16.39
N THR A 173 9.59 -30.17 -16.76
CA THR A 173 9.77 -30.94 -17.99
C THR A 173 9.05 -30.25 -19.15
N PRO A 174 9.77 -29.72 -20.15
CA PRO A 174 9.14 -29.02 -21.26
C PRO A 174 8.53 -30.00 -22.25
N ALA A 175 7.38 -29.67 -22.84
CA ALA A 175 6.74 -30.51 -23.85
C ALA A 175 7.38 -30.37 -25.25
N GLN A 176 8.07 -29.26 -25.49
CA GLN A 176 8.75 -28.90 -26.74
C GLN A 176 10.06 -28.18 -26.42
N ASP A 177 10.83 -27.78 -27.44
CA ASP A 177 12.03 -26.97 -27.22
C ASP A 177 11.68 -25.71 -26.41
N PRO A 178 12.26 -25.51 -25.20
CA PRO A 178 11.97 -24.36 -24.37
C PRO A 178 12.25 -23.03 -25.07
N LYS A 179 13.14 -22.98 -26.08
CA LYS A 179 13.39 -21.76 -26.87
C LYS A 179 12.14 -21.26 -27.62
N ASN A 180 11.25 -22.18 -27.96
CA ASN A 180 10.03 -21.89 -28.71
C ASN A 180 8.80 -21.76 -27.79
N MET A 181 8.96 -22.06 -26.49
CA MET A 181 7.90 -21.97 -25.50
C MET A 181 7.99 -20.64 -24.75
N LYS A 182 6.88 -19.90 -24.70
CA LYS A 182 6.73 -18.67 -23.90
C LYS A 182 5.86 -18.89 -22.66
N ASP A 183 5.62 -20.14 -22.30
CA ASP A 183 4.75 -20.50 -21.18
C ASP A 183 5.37 -20.09 -19.84
N LEU A 184 6.68 -20.30 -19.66
CA LEU A 184 7.38 -19.90 -18.45
C LEU A 184 7.42 -18.39 -18.28
N ASP A 185 7.69 -17.64 -19.34
CA ASP A 185 7.67 -16.17 -19.33
C ASP A 185 6.28 -15.65 -18.92
N ARG A 186 5.23 -16.18 -19.56
CA ARG A 186 3.84 -15.81 -19.22
C ARG A 186 3.48 -16.14 -17.78
N ASN A 187 3.95 -17.28 -17.28
CA ASN A 187 3.74 -17.68 -15.88
C ASN A 187 4.49 -16.75 -14.92
N THR A 188 5.74 -16.39 -15.27
CA THR A 188 6.58 -15.47 -14.51
C THR A 188 5.91 -14.11 -14.39
N ASP A 189 5.49 -13.54 -15.52
CA ASP A 189 4.77 -12.26 -15.57
C ASP A 189 3.48 -12.30 -14.75
N ARG A 190 2.71 -13.39 -14.89
CA ARG A 190 1.46 -13.57 -14.14
C ARG A 190 1.72 -13.62 -12.64
N VAL A 191 2.68 -14.42 -12.18
CA VAL A 191 3.00 -14.56 -10.74
C VAL A 191 3.53 -13.24 -10.18
N ILE A 192 4.46 -12.58 -10.88
CA ILE A 192 5.00 -11.28 -10.48
C ILE A 192 3.88 -10.25 -10.38
N GLN A 193 2.95 -10.22 -11.35
CA GLN A 193 1.84 -9.27 -11.32
C GLN A 193 0.90 -9.52 -10.13
N ILE A 194 0.58 -10.79 -9.83
CA ILE A 194 -0.22 -11.14 -8.66
C ILE A 194 0.48 -10.67 -7.38
N CYS A 195 1.79 -10.90 -7.25
CA CYS A 195 2.57 -10.44 -6.11
C CYS A 195 2.56 -8.91 -5.99
N LYS A 196 2.79 -8.19 -7.10
CA LYS A 196 2.73 -6.71 -7.15
C LYS A 196 1.38 -6.16 -6.72
N ASN A 197 0.28 -6.80 -7.13
CA ASN A 197 -1.06 -6.43 -6.71
C ASN A 197 -1.19 -6.52 -5.18
N ARG A 198 -0.71 -7.62 -4.56
CA ARG A 198 -0.75 -7.79 -3.10
C ARG A 198 0.17 -6.85 -2.34
N TRP A 199 1.37 -6.59 -2.84
CA TRP A 199 2.28 -5.61 -2.22
C TRP A 199 1.75 -4.18 -2.33
N THR A 200 1.00 -3.87 -3.38
CA THR A 200 0.32 -2.58 -3.54
C THR A 200 -0.84 -2.43 -2.57
N GLU A 201 -1.65 -3.48 -2.37
CA GLU A 201 -2.69 -3.54 -1.34
C GLU A 201 -2.11 -3.39 0.08
N GLY A 202 -0.87 -3.84 0.29
CA GLY A 202 -0.18 -3.83 1.58
C GLY A 202 -0.48 -5.06 2.43
N ILE A 203 0.57 -5.54 3.10
CA ILE A 203 0.55 -6.76 3.92
C ILE A 203 1.21 -6.44 5.25
N TYR A 204 0.50 -6.68 6.34
CA TYR A 204 1.08 -6.61 7.68
C TYR A 204 2.00 -7.79 7.96
N ASP A 205 3.02 -7.53 8.78
CA ASP A 205 3.90 -8.53 9.37
C ASP A 205 3.26 -9.28 10.55
N ILE A 206 2.12 -8.81 11.04
CA ILE A 206 1.30 -9.43 12.09
C ILE A 206 -0.12 -9.75 11.60
N ALA A 207 -0.84 -10.61 12.34
CA ALA A 207 -2.23 -10.90 12.03
C ALA A 207 -3.13 -9.68 12.33
N ILE A 208 -4.19 -9.49 11.54
CA ILE A 208 -5.14 -8.38 11.78
C ILE A 208 -5.82 -8.54 13.15
N SER A 209 -6.00 -9.78 13.64
CA SER A 209 -6.55 -10.07 14.98
C SER A 209 -5.72 -9.50 16.11
N ASP A 210 -4.42 -9.30 15.89
CA ASP A 210 -3.48 -8.86 16.91
C ASP A 210 -3.42 -7.32 16.99
N ILE A 211 -3.98 -6.63 15.99
CA ILE A 211 -4.13 -5.18 15.99
C ILE A 211 -5.33 -4.82 16.86
N THR A 212 -5.05 -4.49 18.12
CA THR A 212 -6.09 -4.08 19.07
C THR A 212 -6.63 -2.69 18.78
N SER A 213 -5.88 -1.84 18.07
CA SER A 213 -6.29 -0.46 17.80
C SER A 213 -7.42 -0.37 16.76
N ASN A 214 -8.28 0.63 16.92
CA ASN A 214 -9.29 0.99 15.92
C ASN A 214 -8.68 1.61 14.65
N LYS A 215 -7.46 2.13 14.76
CA LYS A 215 -6.73 2.81 13.68
C LYS A 215 -5.28 2.35 13.60
N VAL A 216 -4.73 2.37 12.40
CA VAL A 216 -3.30 2.18 12.14
C VAL A 216 -2.75 3.43 11.50
N THR A 217 -1.47 3.69 11.75
CA THR A 217 -0.69 4.72 11.09
C THR A 217 0.33 4.03 10.21
N VAL A 218 0.28 4.29 8.91
CA VAL A 218 1.23 3.73 7.93
C VAL A 218 2.15 4.84 7.46
N ASN A 219 3.43 4.72 7.77
CA ASN A 219 4.45 5.64 7.31
C ASN A 219 4.82 5.28 5.87
N GLN A 220 4.39 6.12 4.92
CA GLN A 220 4.77 6.03 3.52
C GLN A 220 5.63 7.27 3.17
N SER A 221 6.94 7.12 3.30
CA SER A 221 7.97 8.13 2.94
C SER A 221 7.83 9.49 3.66
N ASP A 222 6.88 10.33 3.25
CA ASP A 222 6.81 11.74 3.65
C ASP A 222 5.68 12.05 4.65
N VAL A 223 4.51 11.43 4.50
CA VAL A 223 3.34 11.71 5.36
C VAL A 223 2.73 10.40 5.88
N PRO A 224 2.62 10.24 7.21
CA PRO A 224 1.90 9.11 7.80
C PRO A 224 0.41 9.17 7.49
N ASP A 225 -0.13 8.08 6.95
CA ASP A 225 -1.57 7.95 6.70
C ASP A 225 -2.25 7.19 7.84
N LEU A 226 -3.38 7.74 8.29
CA LEU A 226 -4.26 7.10 9.27
C LEU A 226 -5.33 6.29 8.55
N ALA A 227 -5.35 4.98 8.77
CA ALA A 227 -6.24 4.05 8.12
C ALA A 227 -6.90 3.09 9.12
N SER A 228 -7.89 2.34 8.65
CA SER A 228 -8.47 1.23 9.41
C SER A 228 -7.58 -0.01 9.28
N PRO A 229 -7.43 -0.84 10.34
CA PRO A 229 -6.71 -2.11 10.24
C PRO A 229 -7.19 -2.97 9.07
N GLN A 230 -8.49 -2.95 8.77
CA GLN A 230 -9.12 -3.74 7.70
C GLN A 230 -8.85 -3.21 6.28
N SER A 231 -8.22 -2.05 6.14
CA SER A 231 -7.84 -1.49 4.83
C SER A 231 -6.69 -2.25 4.16
N PHE A 232 -5.93 -3.05 4.92
CA PHE A 232 -4.79 -3.83 4.45
C PHE A 232 -5.00 -5.33 4.76
N ASN A 233 -4.12 -6.18 4.24
CA ASN A 233 -4.20 -7.62 4.45
C ASN A 233 -3.19 -8.11 5.49
N ASP A 234 -3.50 -9.22 6.18
CA ASP A 234 -2.46 -10.06 6.76
C ASP A 234 -1.92 -11.06 5.72
N LEU A 235 -0.87 -11.79 6.10
CA LEU A 235 -0.23 -12.77 5.21
C LEU A 235 -1.21 -13.86 4.72
N GLN A 236 -2.12 -14.33 5.58
CA GLN A 236 -3.05 -15.40 5.25
C GLN A 236 -4.12 -14.94 4.24
N MET A 237 -4.65 -13.74 4.44
CA MET A 237 -5.61 -13.12 3.54
C MET A 237 -4.97 -12.77 2.20
N ALA A 238 -3.74 -12.23 2.22
CA ALA A 238 -2.97 -11.94 1.01
C ALA A 238 -2.72 -13.23 0.20
N TRP A 239 -2.30 -14.31 0.87
CA TRP A 239 -2.12 -15.63 0.26
C TRP A 239 -3.41 -16.18 -0.35
N THR A 240 -4.52 -16.11 0.38
CA THR A 240 -5.83 -16.61 -0.06
C THR A 240 -6.31 -15.85 -1.31
N LYS A 241 -6.18 -14.53 -1.31
CA LYS A 241 -6.49 -13.69 -2.47
C LYS A 241 -5.59 -14.03 -3.66
N ALA A 242 -4.28 -14.14 -3.44
CA ALA A 242 -3.31 -14.48 -4.49
C ALA A 242 -3.63 -15.83 -5.14
N ARG A 243 -3.94 -16.85 -4.32
CA ARG A 243 -4.35 -18.17 -4.80
C ARG A 243 -5.64 -18.09 -5.64
N LYS A 244 -6.63 -17.29 -5.21
CA LYS A 244 -7.87 -17.10 -5.95
C LYS A 244 -7.62 -16.44 -7.31
N GLU A 245 -6.74 -15.45 -7.40
CA GLU A 245 -6.38 -14.77 -8.65
C GLU A 245 -5.56 -15.67 -9.58
N LEU A 246 -4.72 -16.56 -9.03
CA LEU A 246 -3.98 -17.55 -9.80
C LEU A 246 -4.88 -18.62 -10.43
N LEU A 247 -5.97 -18.98 -9.75
CA LEU A 247 -6.93 -20.00 -10.20
C LEU A 247 -8.08 -19.43 -11.06
N SER A 248 -8.26 -18.11 -11.06
CA SER A 248 -9.22 -17.41 -11.91
C SER A 248 -8.73 -17.31 -13.35
#